data_AF-A0A8H6V3X0-F1
#
_entry.id   AF-A0A8H6V3X0-F1
#
_cell.length_a   1.000
_cell.length_b   1.000
_cell.length_c   1.000
_cell.angle_alpha   90.00
_cell.angle_beta   90.00
_cell.angle_gamma   90.00
#
_symmetry.space_group_name_H-M   'P 1'
#
loop_
_entity.id
_entity.type
_entity.pdbx_description
1 polymer ?
#
loop_
_entity_poly.entity_id
_entity_poly.type
_entity_poly.pdbx_seq_one_letter_code
_entity_poly.pdbx_strand_id
1 'polypeptide(L)'
;MSMLIEASDGNLQFAAYNNQYKTLTAWWRQGPDPAQFWVGPTATISTKATGPGCIIQSTYGTPNNPGNFEVVVPEGNNLVHYYCDNSSPEHPWIGPTATISTKATGPASMIQSTYGTPQNPGNFELVVPEGNNLVHYVRDNSVPGHPWTGPTAIITNQATGPGALIQSTYKASGSEYGNFEVVVPVGGSLQHFYRDNSAEKNWSEGVTIMEGGTWPSLIQSSYGTPENHGNFEVIVLALGNLDHWVRINSGEVKWERIGTVISNDSSPNALIQSNYGSPGNFDVIANGNGIYSHFYRVNSNPQTPWFLGGVITSAGVNSVKDGPKK
;
A
#
# COMPACT_ATOMS: atom_id res chain seq x y z
N MET A 1 2.18 1.34 3.17
CA MET A 1 1.99 -0.13 3.10
C MET A 1 0.66 -0.42 2.45
N SER A 2 0.59 -1.37 1.52
CA SER A 2 -0.70 -1.81 0.96
C SER A 2 -0.83 -3.33 0.98
N MET A 3 -1.74 -3.83 1.81
CA MET A 3 -2.19 -5.23 1.77
C MET A 3 -3.33 -5.43 0.74
N LEU A 4 -3.82 -4.35 0.13
CA LEU A 4 -4.98 -4.31 -0.76
C LEU A 4 -4.59 -3.72 -2.12
N ILE A 5 -5.06 -4.32 -3.21
CA ILE A 5 -5.01 -3.72 -4.55
C ILE A 5 -6.33 -3.95 -5.29
N GLU A 6 -6.64 -3.11 -6.25
CA GLU A 6 -7.52 -3.47 -7.36
C GLU A 6 -6.65 -4.02 -8.49
N ALA A 7 -6.84 -5.28 -8.85
CA ALA A 7 -6.13 -5.94 -9.92
C ALA A 7 -6.69 -5.55 -11.30
N SER A 8 -5.92 -5.83 -12.35
CA SER A 8 -6.26 -5.50 -13.73
C SER A 8 -7.53 -6.19 -14.25
N ASP A 9 -7.98 -7.26 -13.59
CA ASP A 9 -9.25 -7.95 -13.87
C ASP A 9 -10.45 -7.25 -13.18
N GLY A 10 -10.20 -6.17 -12.43
CA GLY A 10 -11.17 -5.40 -11.67
C GLY A 10 -11.46 -5.96 -10.28
N ASN A 11 -10.89 -7.11 -9.91
CA ASN A 11 -11.11 -7.71 -8.59
C ASN A 11 -10.23 -7.05 -7.53
N LEU A 12 -10.74 -6.93 -6.31
CA LEU A 12 -9.89 -6.55 -5.19
C LEU A 12 -9.12 -7.77 -4.69
N GLN A 13 -7.82 -7.61 -4.45
CA GLN A 13 -6.95 -8.64 -3.90
C GLN A 13 -6.41 -8.19 -2.55
N PHE A 14 -6.43 -9.08 -1.56
CA PHE A 14 -6.06 -8.76 -0.18
C PHE A 14 -5.15 -9.85 0.42
N ALA A 15 -4.00 -9.43 0.96
CA ALA A 15 -3.07 -10.29 1.69
C ALA A 15 -3.28 -10.16 3.21
N ALA A 16 -4.02 -11.10 3.80
CA ALA A 16 -4.43 -11.06 5.20
C ALA A 16 -3.40 -11.71 6.11
N TYR A 17 -2.90 -10.95 7.10
CA TYR A 17 -1.98 -11.45 8.12
C TYR A 17 -2.75 -11.95 9.35
N ASN A 18 -2.44 -13.16 9.80
CA ASN A 18 -2.95 -13.72 11.03
C ASN A 18 -1.83 -13.88 12.05
N ASN A 19 -1.88 -13.09 13.12
CA ASN A 19 -0.85 -13.11 14.17
C ASN A 19 -0.85 -14.37 15.02
N GLN A 20 -2.01 -15.02 15.21
CA GLN A 20 -2.12 -16.25 16.01
C GLN A 20 -1.46 -17.43 15.29
N TYR A 21 -1.67 -17.56 13.98
CA TYR A 21 -1.13 -18.66 13.18
C TYR A 21 0.16 -18.33 12.45
N LYS A 22 0.62 -17.07 12.51
CA LYS A 22 1.81 -16.58 11.78
C LYS A 22 1.71 -16.83 10.27
N THR A 23 0.51 -16.66 9.72
CA THR A 23 0.24 -16.89 8.30
C THR A 23 -0.08 -15.60 7.57
N LEU A 24 0.34 -15.51 6.32
CA LEU A 24 -0.20 -14.56 5.35
C LEU A 24 -1.03 -15.35 4.33
N THR A 25 -2.28 -14.94 4.10
CA THR A 25 -3.23 -15.66 3.24
C THR A 25 -3.80 -14.75 2.17
N ALA A 26 -4.09 -15.32 1.00
CA ALA A 26 -4.68 -14.60 -0.12
C ALA A 26 -6.21 -14.61 -0.04
N TRP A 27 -6.82 -13.47 -0.31
CA TRP A 27 -8.26 -13.23 -0.36
C TRP A 27 -8.58 -12.35 -1.57
N TRP A 28 -9.79 -12.47 -2.09
CA TRP A 28 -10.24 -11.60 -3.18
C TRP A 28 -11.70 -11.23 -3.05
N ARG A 29 -12.14 -10.18 -3.74
CA ARG A 29 -13.54 -9.81 -3.89
C ARG A 29 -13.83 -9.57 -5.36
N GLN A 30 -14.98 -10.05 -5.83
CA GLN A 30 -15.44 -9.79 -7.19
C GLN A 30 -15.71 -8.30 -7.37
N GLY A 31 -14.91 -7.63 -8.19
CA GLY A 31 -15.08 -6.21 -8.45
C GLY A 31 -14.86 -5.28 -7.25
N PRO A 32 -14.88 -3.97 -7.49
CA PRO A 32 -14.77 -2.97 -6.44
C PRO A 32 -16.11 -2.62 -5.78
N ASP A 33 -17.24 -3.19 -6.23
CA ASP A 33 -18.54 -2.94 -5.61
C ASP A 33 -18.55 -3.44 -4.14
N PRO A 34 -18.79 -2.56 -3.15
CA PRO A 34 -18.78 -2.93 -1.74
C PRO A 34 -19.89 -3.93 -1.35
N ALA A 35 -20.91 -4.14 -2.20
CA ALA A 35 -21.95 -5.14 -1.96
C ALA A 35 -21.47 -6.59 -2.20
N GLN A 36 -20.30 -6.79 -2.81
CA GLN A 36 -19.75 -8.11 -3.13
C GLN A 36 -19.05 -8.74 -1.92
N PHE A 37 -19.04 -10.07 -1.87
CA PHE A 37 -18.44 -10.80 -0.75
C PHE A 37 -16.95 -11.04 -0.97
N TRP A 38 -16.18 -11.00 0.12
CA TRP A 38 -14.81 -11.49 0.12
C TRP A 38 -14.79 -13.01 0.11
N VAL A 39 -13.88 -13.57 -0.68
CA VAL A 39 -13.63 -14.99 -0.87
C VAL A 39 -12.22 -15.30 -0.36
N GLY A 40 -12.11 -16.27 0.54
CA GLY A 40 -10.83 -16.75 1.03
C GLY A 40 -10.91 -17.45 2.40
N PRO A 41 -9.75 -17.86 2.95
CA PRO A 41 -8.44 -17.77 2.31
C PRO A 41 -8.37 -18.72 1.10
N THR A 42 -7.97 -18.23 -0.07
CA THR A 42 -7.84 -19.06 -1.29
C THR A 42 -6.49 -19.75 -1.38
N ALA A 43 -5.48 -19.19 -0.71
CA ALA A 43 -4.15 -19.77 -0.61
C ALA A 43 -3.44 -19.25 0.66
N THR A 44 -2.42 -20.01 1.10
CA THR A 44 -1.45 -19.54 2.09
C THR A 44 -0.20 -19.07 1.36
N ILE A 45 0.12 -17.78 1.49
CA ILE A 45 1.31 -17.15 0.89
C ILE A 45 2.54 -17.49 1.73
N SER A 46 2.44 -17.33 3.05
CA SER A 46 3.51 -17.67 4.00
C SER A 46 2.93 -18.26 5.27
N THR A 47 3.66 -19.20 5.88
CA THR A 47 3.40 -19.80 7.19
C THR A 47 4.36 -19.29 8.28
N LYS A 48 5.16 -18.26 7.97
CA LYS A 48 6.18 -17.69 8.84
C LYS A 48 6.04 -16.17 9.00
N ALA A 49 4.93 -15.60 8.54
CA ALA A 49 4.69 -14.17 8.58
C ALA A 49 4.73 -13.67 10.03
N THR A 50 5.47 -12.59 10.27
CA THR A 50 5.55 -11.89 11.56
C THR A 50 4.84 -10.54 11.55
N GLY A 51 4.26 -10.17 10.40
CA GLY A 51 3.53 -8.93 10.19
C GLY A 51 2.76 -8.93 8.87
N PRO A 52 2.04 -7.84 8.57
CA PRO A 52 1.37 -7.65 7.30
C PRO A 52 2.36 -7.68 6.12
N GLY A 53 1.91 -8.18 4.97
CA GLY A 53 2.67 -8.08 3.73
C GLY A 53 2.34 -6.78 2.96
N CYS A 54 3.11 -6.50 1.91
CA CYS A 54 2.74 -5.52 0.90
C CYS A 54 2.54 -6.23 -0.44
N ILE A 55 1.37 -6.08 -1.04
CA ILE A 55 1.00 -6.67 -2.33
C ILE A 55 0.95 -5.59 -3.42
N ILE A 56 1.45 -5.92 -4.59
CA ILE A 56 1.23 -5.18 -5.84
C ILE A 56 0.85 -6.16 -6.95
N GLN A 57 0.29 -5.66 -8.04
CA GLN A 57 0.29 -6.38 -9.30
C GLN A 57 1.38 -5.80 -10.20
N SER A 58 2.28 -6.66 -10.68
CA SER A 58 3.34 -6.24 -11.59
C SER A 58 2.81 -6.04 -13.01
N THR A 59 3.60 -5.34 -13.84
CA THR A 59 3.35 -5.16 -15.27
C THR A 59 4.11 -6.15 -16.15
N TYR A 60 4.62 -7.26 -15.61
CA TYR A 60 5.25 -8.36 -16.38
C TYR A 60 4.29 -9.07 -17.35
N GLY A 61 3.00 -8.75 -17.30
CA GLY A 61 1.96 -9.34 -18.13
C GLY A 61 1.85 -8.77 -19.55
N THR A 62 0.94 -9.34 -20.31
CA THR A 62 0.42 -8.81 -21.58
C THR A 62 -1.04 -8.42 -21.41
N PRO A 63 -1.68 -7.71 -22.35
CA PRO A 63 -3.11 -7.41 -22.28
C PRO A 63 -4.01 -8.64 -22.08
N ASN A 64 -3.58 -9.82 -22.55
CA ASN A 64 -4.33 -11.08 -22.42
C ASN A 64 -3.82 -11.98 -21.29
N ASN A 65 -2.76 -11.58 -20.59
CA ASN A 65 -2.14 -12.35 -19.53
C ASN A 65 -1.69 -11.38 -18.43
N PRO A 66 -2.52 -11.12 -17.42
CA PRO A 66 -2.22 -10.10 -16.41
C PRO A 66 -0.90 -10.38 -15.70
N GLY A 67 -0.21 -9.34 -15.25
CA GLY A 67 1.03 -9.52 -14.51
C GLY A 67 0.77 -10.18 -13.14
N ASN A 68 1.83 -10.73 -12.57
CA ASN A 68 1.80 -11.48 -11.32
C ASN A 68 1.44 -10.60 -10.13
N PHE A 69 0.78 -11.19 -9.13
CA PHE A 69 0.75 -10.56 -7.81
C PHE A 69 2.10 -10.78 -7.13
N GLU A 70 2.70 -9.71 -6.63
CA GLU A 70 4.01 -9.73 -5.98
C GLU A 70 3.81 -9.32 -4.53
N VAL A 71 4.35 -10.09 -3.60
CA VAL A 71 4.16 -9.85 -2.17
C VAL A 71 5.49 -9.88 -1.45
N VAL A 72 5.75 -8.85 -0.65
CA VAL A 72 6.86 -8.85 0.31
C VAL A 72 6.33 -9.08 1.72
N VAL A 73 6.96 -10.01 2.44
CA VAL A 73 6.48 -10.55 3.71
C VAL A 73 7.58 -10.45 4.76
N PRO A 74 7.33 -9.84 5.93
CA PRO A 74 8.23 -9.97 7.07
C PRO A 74 8.14 -11.38 7.66
N GLU A 75 9.26 -12.09 7.75
CA GLU A 75 9.42 -13.41 8.36
C GLU A 75 10.57 -13.41 9.37
N GLY A 76 10.24 -13.17 10.65
CA GLY A 76 11.26 -12.91 11.67
C GLY A 76 11.92 -11.56 11.42
N ASN A 77 13.25 -11.55 11.27
CA ASN A 77 14.02 -10.37 10.84
C ASN A 77 14.23 -10.30 9.33
N ASN A 78 13.75 -11.31 8.59
CA ASN A 78 13.87 -11.32 7.14
C ASN A 78 12.68 -10.59 6.51
N LEU A 79 12.95 -9.84 5.44
CA LEU A 79 11.91 -9.46 4.48
C LEU A 79 12.10 -10.34 3.25
N VAL A 80 11.09 -11.12 2.90
CA VAL A 80 11.17 -12.09 1.79
C VAL A 80 10.13 -11.79 0.72
N HIS A 81 10.40 -12.27 -0.50
CA HIS A 81 9.53 -12.07 -1.66
C HIS A 81 8.80 -13.35 -2.06
N TYR A 82 7.51 -13.22 -2.39
CA TYR A 82 6.66 -14.24 -2.99
C TYR A 82 5.95 -13.65 -4.22
N TYR A 83 5.54 -14.51 -5.15
CA TYR A 83 4.65 -14.08 -6.23
C TYR A 83 3.59 -15.12 -6.55
N CYS A 84 2.45 -14.67 -7.07
CA CYS A 84 1.42 -15.52 -7.65
C CYS A 84 1.59 -15.51 -9.17
N ASP A 85 1.81 -16.67 -9.77
CA ASP A 85 1.89 -16.80 -11.23
C ASP A 85 0.49 -16.68 -11.85
N ASN A 86 0.16 -15.48 -12.32
CA ASN A 86 -1.15 -15.20 -12.90
C ASN A 86 -1.30 -15.70 -14.34
N SER A 87 -0.22 -16.19 -14.94
CA SER A 87 -0.27 -16.85 -16.25
C SER A 87 -0.73 -18.30 -16.19
N SER A 88 -0.66 -18.90 -15.00
CA SER A 88 -1.14 -20.26 -14.76
C SER A 88 -2.62 -20.25 -14.36
N PRO A 89 -3.46 -21.14 -14.93
CA PRO A 89 -4.85 -21.31 -14.50
C PRO A 89 -5.03 -21.65 -13.02
N GLU A 90 -3.98 -22.21 -12.39
CA GLU A 90 -4.00 -22.59 -10.98
C GLU A 90 -3.63 -21.44 -10.04
N HIS A 91 -3.13 -20.32 -10.58
CA HIS A 91 -2.65 -19.17 -9.81
C HIS A 91 -1.77 -19.55 -8.60
N PRO A 92 -0.68 -20.34 -8.81
CA PRO A 92 0.12 -20.83 -7.70
C PRO A 92 0.94 -19.70 -7.07
N TRP A 93 0.95 -19.67 -5.74
CA TRP A 93 1.87 -18.84 -4.97
C TRP A 93 3.25 -19.52 -4.87
N ILE A 94 4.28 -18.80 -5.26
CA ILE A 94 5.66 -19.27 -5.38
C ILE A 94 6.55 -18.43 -4.47
N GLY A 95 7.33 -19.09 -3.62
CA GLY A 95 8.35 -18.46 -2.79
C GLY A 95 8.67 -19.20 -1.48
N PRO A 96 9.52 -18.60 -0.63
CA PRO A 96 10.14 -17.29 -0.82
C PRO A 96 11.19 -17.35 -1.95
N THR A 97 11.14 -16.44 -2.91
CA THR A 97 12.06 -16.42 -4.06
C THR A 97 13.30 -15.58 -3.82
N ALA A 98 13.28 -14.71 -2.80
CA ALA A 98 14.40 -13.90 -2.38
C ALA A 98 14.27 -13.53 -0.90
N THR A 99 15.41 -13.36 -0.22
CA THR A 99 15.52 -12.61 1.03
C THR A 99 16.06 -11.22 0.69
N ILE A 100 15.21 -10.21 0.81
CA ILE A 100 15.48 -8.81 0.43
C ILE A 100 16.33 -8.12 1.52
N SER A 101 15.96 -8.33 2.78
CA SER A 101 16.69 -7.87 3.96
C SER A 101 16.70 -8.96 5.02
N THR A 102 17.74 -8.97 5.86
CA THR A 102 17.87 -9.82 7.06
C THR A 102 17.79 -9.01 8.35
N LYS A 103 17.49 -7.71 8.24
CA LYS A 103 17.46 -6.74 9.35
C LYS A 103 16.10 -6.04 9.46
N ALA A 104 15.09 -6.51 8.74
CA ALA A 104 13.77 -5.91 8.76
C ALA A 104 13.18 -6.01 10.17
N THR A 105 12.78 -4.88 10.74
CA THR A 105 12.11 -4.80 12.06
C THR A 105 10.60 -4.68 11.93
N GLY A 106 10.10 -4.68 10.69
CA GLY A 106 8.69 -4.54 10.41
C GLY A 106 8.37 -4.68 8.92
N PRO A 107 7.09 -4.54 8.57
CA PRO A 107 6.61 -4.64 7.20
C PRO A 107 7.14 -3.51 6.32
N ALA A 108 7.39 -3.83 5.05
CA ALA A 108 7.80 -2.89 4.02
C ALA A 108 6.60 -2.28 3.28
N SER A 109 6.84 -1.18 2.56
CA SER A 109 5.94 -0.71 1.49
C SER A 109 6.66 -0.89 0.16
N MET A 110 5.96 -1.42 -0.83
CA MET A 110 6.47 -1.71 -2.16
C MET A 110 5.60 -1.04 -3.22
N ILE A 111 6.24 -0.51 -4.26
CA ILE A 111 5.58 -0.09 -5.51
C ILE A 111 6.34 -0.66 -6.69
N GLN A 112 5.70 -0.69 -7.87
CA GLN A 112 6.42 -0.73 -9.12
C GLN A 112 6.56 0.70 -9.67
N SER A 113 7.79 1.16 -9.89
CA SER A 113 8.04 2.47 -10.47
C SER A 113 7.78 2.50 -11.96
N THR A 114 7.67 3.71 -12.50
CA THR A 114 7.55 3.98 -13.93
C THR A 114 8.89 3.96 -14.67
N TYR A 115 10.01 3.61 -14.01
CA TYR A 115 11.37 3.49 -14.60
C TYR A 115 11.53 2.39 -15.68
N GLY A 116 10.42 1.86 -16.19
CA GLY A 116 10.40 0.84 -17.21
C GLY A 116 10.44 1.41 -18.63
N THR A 117 10.66 0.52 -19.59
CA THR A 117 10.40 0.76 -21.00
C THR A 117 9.21 -0.10 -21.44
N PRO A 118 8.67 0.07 -22.66
CA PRO A 118 7.65 -0.85 -23.17
C PRO A 118 8.10 -2.31 -23.22
N GLN A 119 9.42 -2.59 -23.20
CA GLN A 119 9.98 -3.94 -23.22
C GLN A 119 10.37 -4.45 -21.83
N ASN A 120 10.66 -3.55 -20.89
CA ASN A 120 11.10 -3.90 -19.55
C ASN A 120 10.19 -3.22 -18.52
N PRO A 121 9.44 -3.99 -17.71
CA PRO A 121 8.67 -3.44 -16.60
C PRO A 121 9.54 -2.59 -15.68
N GLY A 122 8.97 -1.54 -15.11
CA GLY A 122 9.70 -0.70 -14.17
C GLY A 122 10.09 -1.46 -12.90
N ASN A 123 11.06 -0.89 -12.16
CA ASN A 123 11.65 -1.53 -10.99
C ASN A 123 10.66 -1.67 -9.84
N PHE A 124 10.89 -2.63 -8.94
CA PHE A 124 10.22 -2.60 -7.65
C PHE A 124 11.03 -1.74 -6.68
N GLU A 125 10.35 -0.84 -5.99
CA GLU A 125 10.96 0.14 -5.09
C GLU A 125 10.34 -0.04 -3.72
N LEU A 126 11.17 -0.19 -2.71
CA LEU A 126 10.75 -0.56 -1.37
C LEU A 126 11.30 0.41 -0.34
N VAL A 127 10.48 0.69 0.67
CA VAL A 127 10.96 1.23 1.95
C VAL A 127 10.80 0.17 3.04
N VAL A 128 11.88 -0.07 3.78
CA VAL A 128 11.98 -1.14 4.76
C VAL A 128 12.43 -0.55 6.10
N PRO A 129 11.71 -0.78 7.21
CA PRO A 129 12.22 -0.43 8.53
C PRO A 129 13.31 -1.43 8.95
N GLU A 130 14.51 -0.93 9.30
CA GLU A 130 15.64 -1.68 9.83
C GLU A 130 16.18 -1.00 11.09
N GLY A 131 15.73 -1.44 12.26
CA GLY A 131 15.99 -0.74 13.52
C GLY A 131 15.28 0.61 13.53
N ASN A 132 16.04 1.69 13.77
CA ASN A 132 15.53 3.06 13.66
C ASN A 132 15.69 3.65 12.24
N ASN A 133 16.25 2.89 11.29
CA ASN A 133 16.38 3.36 9.93
C ASN A 133 15.13 3.01 9.11
N LEU A 134 14.65 3.93 8.29
CA LEU A 134 13.86 3.57 7.12
C LEU A 134 14.80 3.60 5.91
N VAL A 135 14.96 2.47 5.24
CA VAL A 135 15.92 2.32 4.14
C VAL A 135 15.24 1.98 2.82
N HIS A 136 15.86 2.35 1.71
CA HIS A 136 15.36 2.10 0.36
C HIS A 136 16.02 0.87 -0.28
N TYR A 137 15.22 -0.04 -0.84
CA TYR A 137 15.67 -1.17 -1.65
C TYR A 137 15.07 -1.10 -3.04
N VAL A 138 15.75 -1.67 -4.02
CA VAL A 138 15.29 -1.73 -5.42
C VAL A 138 15.44 -3.15 -5.97
N ARG A 139 14.47 -3.61 -6.75
CA ARG A 139 14.60 -4.76 -7.65
C ARG A 139 14.75 -4.22 -9.06
N ASP A 140 15.91 -4.44 -9.68
CA ASP A 140 16.10 -4.04 -11.08
C ASP A 140 15.40 -5.07 -11.99
N ASN A 141 14.26 -4.66 -12.52
CA ASN A 141 13.42 -5.55 -13.32
C ASN A 141 13.88 -5.64 -14.79
N SER A 142 14.82 -4.78 -15.20
CA SER A 142 15.38 -4.76 -16.55
C SER A 142 16.58 -5.72 -16.74
N VAL A 143 17.15 -6.21 -15.64
CA VAL A 143 18.32 -7.10 -15.65
C VAL A 143 17.90 -8.57 -15.49
N PRO A 144 18.47 -9.51 -16.27
CA PRO A 144 18.23 -10.94 -16.09
C PRO A 144 18.48 -11.40 -14.65
N GLY A 145 17.55 -12.19 -14.10
CA GLY A 145 17.59 -12.63 -12.70
C GLY A 145 16.99 -11.65 -11.70
N HIS A 146 16.60 -10.45 -12.15
CA HIS A 146 15.86 -9.44 -11.39
C HIS A 146 16.43 -9.17 -9.99
N PRO A 147 17.70 -8.74 -9.89
CA PRO A 147 18.41 -8.67 -8.62
C PRO A 147 17.80 -7.63 -7.68
N TRP A 148 17.68 -8.01 -6.42
CA TRP A 148 17.39 -7.11 -5.32
C TRP A 148 18.68 -6.45 -4.83
N THR A 149 18.66 -5.13 -4.72
CA THR A 149 19.81 -4.31 -4.28
C THR A 149 19.39 -3.39 -3.15
N GLY A 150 20.18 -3.35 -2.08
CA GLY A 150 20.06 -2.35 -1.03
C GLY A 150 20.75 -2.73 0.28
N PRO A 151 20.64 -1.88 1.31
CA PRO A 151 19.97 -0.58 1.26
C PRO A 151 20.71 0.39 0.33
N THR A 152 19.99 1.02 -0.60
CA THR A 152 20.54 2.00 -1.57
C THR A 152 20.54 3.42 -1.00
N ALA A 153 19.72 3.67 0.02
CA ALA A 153 19.69 4.91 0.77
C ALA A 153 19.12 4.66 2.19
N ILE A 154 19.50 5.52 3.13
CA ILE A 154 18.80 5.71 4.40
C ILE A 154 17.93 6.95 4.24
N ILE A 155 16.60 6.79 4.32
CA ILE A 155 15.63 7.88 4.18
C ILE A 155 15.58 8.71 5.46
N THR A 156 15.59 8.03 6.60
CA THR A 156 15.71 8.62 7.94
C THR A 156 16.30 7.58 8.89
N ASN A 157 17.00 8.03 9.93
CA ASN A 157 17.56 7.19 11.00
C ASN A 157 16.79 7.30 12.34
N GLN A 158 15.63 7.95 12.30
CA GLN A 158 14.74 8.17 13.45
C GLN A 158 13.35 7.54 13.25
N ALA A 159 13.22 6.60 12.32
CA ALA A 159 11.96 5.88 12.09
C ALA A 159 11.57 5.08 13.33
N THR A 160 10.30 5.17 13.72
CA THR A 160 9.74 4.42 14.86
C THR A 160 8.76 3.32 14.42
N GLY A 161 8.59 3.12 13.12
CA GLY A 161 7.68 2.16 12.54
C GLY A 161 7.75 2.11 11.01
N PRO A 162 6.86 1.32 10.38
CA PRO A 162 6.83 1.17 8.93
C PRO A 162 6.36 2.44 8.21
N GLY A 163 6.90 2.68 7.02
CA GLY A 163 6.48 3.76 6.13
C GLY A 163 5.47 3.32 5.06
N ALA A 164 4.89 4.30 4.36
CA ALA A 164 4.15 4.13 3.12
C ALA A 164 4.89 4.81 1.99
N LEU A 165 4.96 4.16 0.83
CA LEU A 165 5.65 4.64 -0.37
C LEU A 165 4.66 4.71 -1.52
N ILE A 166 4.70 5.80 -2.28
CA ILE A 166 4.07 5.93 -3.61
C ILE A 166 5.06 6.56 -4.59
N GLN A 167 4.78 6.42 -5.88
CA GLN A 167 5.29 7.34 -6.88
C GLN A 167 4.20 8.34 -7.22
N SER A 168 4.46 9.63 -7.00
CA SER A 168 3.52 10.70 -7.33
C SER A 168 3.67 11.14 -8.79
N THR A 169 2.75 11.97 -9.26
CA THR A 169 2.84 12.64 -10.56
C THR A 169 3.71 13.90 -10.53
N TYR A 170 4.22 14.32 -9.36
CA TYR A 170 5.13 15.45 -9.24
C TYR A 170 6.48 15.12 -9.88
N LYS A 171 6.97 15.99 -10.76
CA LYS A 171 8.27 15.81 -11.39
C LYS A 171 9.15 17.00 -11.07
N ALA A 172 10.35 16.74 -10.55
CA ALA A 172 11.38 17.77 -10.51
C ALA A 172 11.76 18.21 -11.93
N SER A 173 12.23 19.45 -12.06
CA SER A 173 12.71 19.97 -13.35
C SER A 173 13.78 19.05 -13.94
N GLY A 174 13.60 18.64 -15.19
CA GLY A 174 14.52 17.71 -15.87
C GLY A 174 14.32 16.22 -15.53
N SER A 175 13.35 15.86 -14.68
CA SER A 175 13.00 14.47 -14.41
C SER A 175 11.96 13.95 -15.41
N GLU A 176 12.22 12.77 -15.99
CA GLU A 176 11.23 12.04 -16.81
C GLU A 176 10.14 11.40 -15.94
N TYR A 177 10.45 11.13 -14.67
CA TYR A 177 9.64 10.33 -13.77
C TYR A 177 9.13 11.13 -12.59
N GLY A 178 7.98 10.71 -12.09
CA GLY A 178 7.39 11.27 -10.88
C GLY A 178 8.21 10.95 -9.63
N ASN A 179 8.14 11.78 -8.60
CA ASN A 179 8.88 11.64 -7.35
C ASN A 179 8.43 10.40 -6.57
N PHE A 180 9.33 9.84 -5.76
CA PHE A 180 8.91 8.93 -4.70
C PHE A 180 8.53 9.72 -3.47
N GLU A 181 7.37 9.40 -2.90
CA GLU A 181 6.84 10.05 -1.71
C GLU A 181 6.73 9.02 -0.61
N VAL A 182 7.20 9.38 0.58
CA VAL A 182 7.18 8.51 1.75
C VAL A 182 6.52 9.22 2.90
N VAL A 183 5.62 8.53 3.57
CA VAL A 183 5.08 8.95 4.87
C VAL A 183 5.48 7.92 5.91
N VAL A 184 6.13 8.35 7.00
CA VAL A 184 6.72 7.46 7.99
C VAL A 184 6.65 8.08 9.40
N PRO A 185 6.39 7.29 10.45
CA PRO A 185 6.51 7.77 11.82
C PRO A 185 7.98 7.97 12.22
N VAL A 186 8.33 9.16 12.69
CA VAL A 186 9.68 9.61 13.03
C VAL A 186 9.66 10.37 14.36
N GLY A 187 10.42 9.91 15.34
CA GLY A 187 10.62 10.66 16.60
C GLY A 187 9.34 11.01 17.38
N GLY A 188 8.21 10.33 17.12
CA GLY A 188 6.92 10.63 17.73
C GLY A 188 5.96 11.46 16.87
N SER A 189 6.32 11.80 15.63
CA SER A 189 5.47 12.51 14.67
C SER A 189 5.37 11.73 13.35
N LEU A 190 4.36 12.02 12.53
CA LEU A 190 4.26 11.48 11.17
C LEU A 190 4.90 12.48 10.20
N GLN A 191 5.93 12.05 9.47
CA GLN A 191 6.70 12.91 8.59
C GLN A 191 6.61 12.46 7.13
N HIS A 192 6.63 13.45 6.23
CA HIS A 192 6.74 13.26 4.80
C HIS A 192 8.21 13.38 4.36
N PHE A 193 8.64 12.50 3.47
CA PHE A 193 9.92 12.55 2.75
C PHE A 193 9.64 12.39 1.27
N TYR A 194 10.51 12.92 0.44
CA TYR A 194 10.42 12.71 -1.00
C TYR A 194 11.80 12.50 -1.62
N ARG A 195 11.84 11.73 -2.71
CA ARG A 195 13.01 11.63 -3.57
C ARG A 195 12.63 12.23 -4.91
N ASP A 196 13.29 13.32 -5.29
CA ASP A 196 13.19 13.73 -6.67
C ASP A 196 13.86 12.66 -7.54
N ASN A 197 13.17 12.21 -8.57
CA ASN A 197 13.67 11.15 -9.44
C ASN A 197 14.51 11.74 -10.59
N SER A 198 15.24 12.82 -10.26
CA SER A 198 16.22 13.49 -11.11
C SER A 198 17.50 12.66 -11.27
N ALA A 199 18.54 13.22 -11.90
CA ALA A 199 19.83 12.55 -12.03
C ALA A 199 20.48 12.20 -10.68
N GLU A 200 20.25 13.02 -9.65
CA GLU A 200 20.90 12.88 -8.34
C GLU A 200 20.17 11.89 -7.41
N LYS A 201 18.85 11.73 -7.57
CA LYS A 201 18.01 10.80 -6.79
C LYS A 201 18.16 10.95 -5.28
N ASN A 202 18.25 12.19 -4.79
CA ASN A 202 18.43 12.48 -3.38
C ASN A 202 17.10 12.43 -2.61
N TRP A 203 17.11 11.77 -1.45
CA TRP A 203 16.00 11.85 -0.49
C TRP A 203 16.07 13.17 0.27
N SER A 204 14.92 13.83 0.41
CA SER A 204 14.74 15.09 1.11
C SER A 204 13.65 14.93 2.17
N GLU A 205 13.88 15.57 3.32
CA GLU A 205 12.85 15.72 4.35
C GLU A 205 11.81 16.74 3.87
N GLY A 206 10.54 16.34 3.94
CA GLY A 206 9.40 17.20 3.65
C GLY A 206 8.88 17.85 4.94
N VAL A 207 7.57 17.85 5.09
CA VAL A 207 6.89 18.46 6.25
C VAL A 207 6.53 17.41 7.30
N THR A 208 6.47 17.84 8.56
CA THR A 208 5.74 17.09 9.59
C THR A 208 4.24 17.22 9.32
N ILE A 209 3.56 16.09 9.18
CA ILE A 209 2.13 16.00 8.88
C ILE A 209 1.33 16.20 10.17
N MET A 210 1.72 15.50 11.24
CA MET A 210 1.07 15.57 12.54
C MET A 210 1.99 15.06 13.66
N GLU A 211 1.69 15.47 14.88
CA GLU A 211 2.23 14.82 16.08
C GLU A 211 1.55 13.46 16.29
N GLY A 212 2.33 12.45 16.65
CA GLY A 212 1.90 11.05 16.71
C GLY A 212 1.74 10.42 15.33
N GLY A 213 0.90 9.39 15.26
CA GLY A 213 0.61 8.67 14.02
C GLY A 213 1.55 7.48 13.80
N THR A 214 0.98 6.34 13.46
CA THR A 214 1.70 5.11 13.08
C THR A 214 0.92 4.39 11.98
N TRP A 215 1.53 3.38 11.35
CA TRP A 215 0.88 2.56 10.33
C TRP A 215 0.25 3.38 9.18
N PRO A 216 0.99 4.29 8.51
CA PRO A 216 0.44 5.01 7.38
C PRO A 216 0.14 4.08 6.19
N SER A 217 -0.97 4.34 5.52
CA SER A 217 -1.16 4.03 4.10
C SER A 217 -1.27 5.33 3.33
N LEU A 218 -0.82 5.33 2.07
CA LEU A 218 -0.66 6.54 1.26
C LEU A 218 -1.06 6.22 -0.17
N ILE A 219 -1.86 7.08 -0.78
CA ILE A 219 -2.12 7.10 -2.22
C ILE A 219 -2.02 8.54 -2.73
N GLN A 220 -1.78 8.70 -4.04
CA GLN A 220 -2.18 9.91 -4.73
C GLN A 220 -3.55 9.65 -5.37
N SER A 221 -4.57 10.38 -4.96
CA SER A 221 -5.92 10.24 -5.49
C SER A 221 -6.07 10.91 -6.85
N SER A 222 -7.13 10.57 -7.58
CA SER A 222 -7.49 11.22 -8.85
C SER A 222 -8.08 12.62 -8.67
N TYR A 223 -8.20 13.13 -7.43
CA TYR A 223 -8.65 14.48 -7.13
C TYR A 223 -7.57 15.51 -7.43
N GLY A 224 -7.59 16.04 -8.65
CA GLY A 224 -6.64 17.01 -9.13
C GLY A 224 -6.83 17.32 -10.60
N THR A 225 -5.92 18.11 -11.15
CA THR A 225 -5.78 18.32 -12.60
C THR A 225 -4.34 17.96 -13.00
N PRO A 226 -4.03 17.81 -14.30
CA PRO A 226 -2.64 17.64 -14.74
C PRO A 226 -1.71 18.75 -14.23
N GLU A 227 -2.22 19.96 -14.01
CA GLU A 227 -1.47 21.10 -13.50
C GLU A 227 -1.31 21.10 -11.97
N ASN A 228 -2.32 20.64 -11.24
CA ASN A 228 -2.32 20.66 -9.77
C ASN A 228 -1.93 19.33 -9.12
N HIS A 229 -1.81 18.26 -9.92
CA HIS A 229 -1.64 16.89 -9.47
C HIS A 229 -2.80 16.39 -8.58
N GLY A 230 -2.91 15.08 -8.42
CA GLY A 230 -3.83 14.46 -7.47
C GLY A 230 -3.46 14.77 -6.02
N ASN A 231 -4.42 14.85 -5.11
CA ASN A 231 -4.16 15.01 -3.66
C ASN A 231 -3.41 13.79 -3.09
N PHE A 232 -2.62 14.00 -2.04
CA PHE A 232 -2.12 12.86 -1.25
C PHE A 232 -3.12 12.53 -0.15
N GLU A 233 -3.54 11.28 -0.09
CA GLU A 233 -4.48 10.77 0.90
C GLU A 233 -3.74 9.81 1.82
N VAL A 234 -3.87 10.03 3.12
CA VAL A 234 -3.22 9.22 4.15
C VAL A 234 -4.26 8.70 5.12
N ILE A 235 -4.30 7.37 5.33
CA ILE A 235 -4.91 6.79 6.53
C ILE A 235 -3.80 6.48 7.52
N VAL A 236 -3.96 6.92 8.77
CA VAL A 236 -2.97 6.76 9.82
C VAL A 236 -3.64 6.39 11.14
N LEU A 237 -3.00 5.50 11.90
CA LEU A 237 -3.40 5.19 13.26
C LEU A 237 -2.89 6.27 14.22
N ALA A 238 -3.80 7.07 14.78
CA ALA A 238 -3.50 8.13 15.73
C ALA A 238 -4.48 8.09 16.92
N LEU A 239 -3.94 8.04 18.15
CA LEU A 239 -4.73 8.05 19.39
C LEU A 239 -5.86 6.98 19.42
N GLY A 240 -5.59 5.80 18.85
CA GLY A 240 -6.55 4.69 18.76
C GLY A 240 -7.59 4.83 17.63
N ASN A 241 -7.47 5.82 16.76
CA ASN A 241 -8.35 6.01 15.61
C ASN A 241 -7.58 5.81 14.30
N LEU A 242 -8.24 5.26 13.28
CA LEU A 242 -7.76 5.41 11.90
C LEU A 242 -8.30 6.71 11.33
N ASP A 243 -7.44 7.72 11.29
CA ASP A 243 -7.77 9.04 10.78
C ASP A 243 -7.39 9.18 9.31
N HIS A 244 -8.24 9.89 8.58
CA HIS A 244 -8.01 10.28 7.18
C HIS A 244 -7.48 11.70 7.12
N TRP A 245 -6.28 11.85 6.59
CA TRP A 245 -5.62 13.11 6.28
C TRP A 245 -5.47 13.28 4.78
N VAL A 246 -5.54 14.52 4.32
CA VAL A 246 -5.33 14.88 2.92
C VAL A 246 -4.33 16.03 2.82
N ARG A 247 -3.44 15.96 1.83
CA ARG A 247 -2.70 17.12 1.33
C ARG A 247 -3.43 17.64 0.11
N ILE A 248 -4.12 18.76 0.26
CA ILE A 248 -4.80 19.39 -0.88
C ILE A 248 -3.74 20.05 -1.74
N ASN A 249 -3.69 19.64 -3.00
CA ASN A 249 -2.70 20.13 -3.95
C ASN A 249 -3.26 21.23 -4.87
N SER A 250 -4.57 21.45 -4.87
CA SER A 250 -5.20 22.63 -5.46
C SER A 250 -5.20 23.81 -4.48
N GLY A 251 -4.34 24.81 -4.68
CA GLY A 251 -4.29 26.02 -3.85
C GLY A 251 -3.19 26.00 -2.78
N GLU A 252 -3.51 26.38 -1.54
CA GLU A 252 -2.53 26.34 -0.44
C GLU A 252 -2.20 24.89 -0.08
N VAL A 253 -0.96 24.51 -0.34
CA VAL A 253 -0.44 23.17 -0.07
C VAL A 253 -0.33 22.96 1.44
N LYS A 254 -1.30 22.26 2.02
CA LYS A 254 -1.30 21.91 3.45
C LYS A 254 -1.91 20.54 3.70
N TRP A 255 -1.48 19.93 4.80
CA TRP A 255 -2.09 18.72 5.33
C TRP A 255 -3.25 19.09 6.25
N GLU A 256 -4.37 18.42 6.07
CA GLU A 256 -5.54 18.59 6.92
C GLU A 256 -6.20 17.25 7.24
N ARG A 257 -6.70 17.13 8.47
CA ARG A 257 -7.49 15.98 8.91
C ARG A 257 -8.93 16.16 8.47
N ILE A 258 -9.45 15.21 7.69
CA ILE A 258 -10.80 15.28 7.13
C ILE A 258 -11.80 14.34 7.81
N GLY A 259 -11.33 13.35 8.58
CA GLY A 259 -12.24 12.53 9.37
C GLY A 259 -11.59 11.32 10.02
N THR A 260 -12.43 10.47 10.61
CA THR A 260 -12.06 9.16 11.16
C THR A 260 -12.77 8.09 10.35
N VAL A 261 -12.02 7.07 9.93
CA VAL A 261 -12.55 5.85 9.30
C VAL A 261 -13.25 4.99 10.36
N ILE A 262 -12.53 4.71 11.45
CA ILE A 262 -13.00 3.91 12.58
C ILE A 262 -12.22 4.28 13.86
N SER A 263 -12.88 4.17 15.01
CA SER A 263 -12.28 4.33 16.33
C SER A 263 -11.98 2.99 17.01
N ASN A 264 -11.07 2.99 17.97
CA ASN A 264 -10.58 1.82 18.70
C ASN A 264 -9.93 0.75 17.79
N ASP A 265 -9.24 1.20 16.75
CA ASP A 265 -8.37 0.36 15.94
C ASP A 265 -6.94 0.38 16.50
N SER A 266 -6.15 -0.63 16.19
CA SER A 266 -4.77 -0.77 16.68
C SER A 266 -3.79 -1.28 15.61
N SER A 267 -4.22 -1.35 14.35
CA SER A 267 -3.55 -2.22 13.38
C SER A 267 -3.09 -1.56 12.08
N PRO A 268 -2.27 -2.30 11.29
CA PRO A 268 -2.03 -1.97 9.89
C PRO A 268 -3.34 -1.81 9.13
N ASN A 269 -3.31 -0.84 8.22
CA ASN A 269 -4.37 -0.57 7.27
C ASN A 269 -3.81 -0.56 5.84
N ALA A 270 -4.70 -0.62 4.86
CA ALA A 270 -4.38 -0.43 3.46
C ALA A 270 -5.44 0.47 2.83
N LEU A 271 -5.01 1.47 2.06
CA LEU A 271 -5.86 2.41 1.35
C LEU A 271 -5.63 2.22 -0.15
N ILE A 272 -6.73 2.14 -0.91
CA ILE A 272 -6.72 2.30 -2.36
C ILE A 272 -7.79 3.31 -2.77
N GLN A 273 -7.66 3.83 -4.00
CA GLN A 273 -8.80 4.37 -4.71
C GLN A 273 -9.25 3.34 -5.73
N SER A 274 -10.46 2.81 -5.57
CA SER A 274 -11.02 1.87 -6.51
C SER A 274 -11.70 2.55 -7.69
N ASN A 275 -11.97 1.77 -8.72
CA ASN A 275 -12.67 2.20 -9.92
C ASN A 275 -14.20 2.30 -9.70
N TYR A 276 -14.70 2.00 -8.49
CA TYR A 276 -16.15 2.05 -8.21
C TYR A 276 -16.63 3.48 -8.01
N GLY A 277 -17.62 3.89 -8.81
CA GLY A 277 -18.14 5.26 -8.80
C GLY A 277 -17.31 6.19 -9.67
N SER A 278 -17.55 7.50 -9.57
CA SER A 278 -16.80 8.52 -10.30
C SER A 278 -16.55 9.69 -9.34
N PRO A 279 -15.28 10.06 -9.07
CA PRO A 279 -14.04 9.66 -9.75
C PRO A 279 -13.40 8.34 -9.26
N GLY A 280 -14.13 7.53 -8.49
CA GLY A 280 -13.66 6.29 -7.86
C GLY A 280 -13.60 6.42 -6.34
N ASN A 281 -14.12 5.45 -5.61
CA ASN A 281 -14.22 5.47 -4.14
C ASN A 281 -12.87 5.24 -3.46
N PHE A 282 -12.73 5.69 -2.21
CA PHE A 282 -11.64 5.23 -1.35
C PHE A 282 -12.08 3.98 -0.62
N ASP A 283 -11.20 2.98 -0.59
CA ASP A 283 -11.41 1.70 0.07
C ASP A 283 -10.29 1.48 1.08
N VAL A 284 -10.67 1.15 2.32
CA VAL A 284 -9.76 0.90 3.42
C VAL A 284 -9.99 -0.50 3.97
N ILE A 285 -8.94 -1.29 4.09
CA ILE A 285 -8.93 -2.45 4.99
C ILE A 285 -8.24 -2.07 6.28
N ALA A 286 -8.86 -2.37 7.41
CA ALA A 286 -8.32 -2.17 8.75
C ALA A 286 -8.46 -3.46 9.58
N ASN A 287 -7.64 -3.63 10.62
CA ASN A 287 -7.72 -4.82 11.49
C ASN A 287 -8.04 -4.44 12.95
N GLY A 288 -9.30 -4.55 13.35
CA GLY A 288 -9.70 -4.37 14.74
C GLY A 288 -9.61 -5.68 15.50
N ASN A 289 -8.63 -5.84 16.40
CA ASN A 289 -8.52 -7.01 17.30
C ASN A 289 -8.50 -8.38 16.58
N GLY A 290 -7.76 -8.49 15.47
CA GLY A 290 -7.65 -9.72 14.70
C GLY A 290 -8.76 -9.94 13.67
N ILE A 291 -9.72 -9.02 13.58
CA ILE A 291 -10.79 -9.02 12.60
C ILE A 291 -10.50 -7.95 11.56
N TYR A 292 -10.41 -8.35 10.29
CA TYR A 292 -10.27 -7.39 9.20
C TYR A 292 -11.64 -6.84 8.81
N SER A 293 -11.73 -5.53 8.59
CA SER A 293 -12.95 -4.85 8.15
C SER A 293 -12.65 -3.99 6.95
N HIS A 294 -13.57 -4.00 5.98
CA HIS A 294 -13.56 -3.15 4.81
C HIS A 294 -14.43 -1.92 5.04
N PHE A 295 -13.87 -0.75 4.79
CA PHE A 295 -14.55 0.52 4.80
C PHE A 295 -14.44 1.18 3.44
N TYR A 296 -15.44 1.96 3.05
CA TYR A 296 -15.38 2.74 1.82
C TYR A 296 -15.97 4.13 2.03
N ARG A 297 -15.47 5.10 1.26
CA ARG A 297 -16.01 6.46 1.20
C ARG A 297 -16.42 6.80 -0.23
N VAL A 298 -17.61 7.39 -0.36
CA VAL A 298 -18.20 7.70 -1.66
C VAL A 298 -17.68 9.04 -2.15
N ASN A 299 -16.76 8.95 -3.10
CA ASN A 299 -15.95 10.07 -3.53
C ASN A 299 -16.68 11.05 -4.46
N SER A 300 -17.83 10.66 -5.02
CA SER A 300 -18.70 11.59 -5.73
C SER A 300 -19.34 12.66 -4.82
N ASN A 301 -19.27 12.50 -3.49
CA ASN A 301 -19.74 13.49 -2.52
C ASN A 301 -18.77 13.59 -1.33
N PRO A 302 -18.00 14.69 -1.21
CA PRO A 302 -16.99 14.85 -0.15
C PRO A 302 -17.58 14.95 1.26
N GLN A 303 -18.89 15.18 1.42
CA GLN A 303 -19.55 15.16 2.73
C GLN A 303 -19.95 13.77 3.20
N THR A 304 -19.72 12.73 2.38
CA THR A 304 -20.08 11.37 2.77
C THR A 304 -19.14 10.85 3.86
N PRO A 305 -19.70 10.21 4.91
CA PRO A 305 -18.90 9.52 5.90
C PRO A 305 -18.26 8.26 5.31
N TRP A 306 -17.38 7.65 6.08
CA TRP A 306 -16.93 6.28 5.84
C TRP A 306 -18.05 5.29 6.17
N PHE A 307 -18.24 4.30 5.31
CA PHE A 307 -19.21 3.22 5.47
C PHE A 307 -18.51 1.90 5.69
N LEU A 308 -19.07 1.02 6.52
CA LEU A 308 -18.61 -0.37 6.64
C LEU A 308 -19.12 -1.15 5.42
N GLY A 309 -18.21 -1.65 4.59
CA GLY A 309 -18.52 -2.53 3.46
C GLY A 309 -18.61 -4.00 3.85
N GLY A 310 -17.91 -4.43 4.91
CA GLY A 310 -18.02 -5.79 5.42
C GLY A 310 -16.87 -6.19 6.34
N VAL A 311 -16.97 -7.40 6.89
CA VAL A 311 -15.98 -7.94 7.84
C VAL A 311 -15.35 -9.22 7.28
N ILE A 312 -14.04 -9.22 7.09
CA ILE A 312 -13.23 -10.34 6.60
C ILE A 312 -12.86 -11.24 7.78
N THR A 313 -13.52 -12.40 7.90
CA THR A 313 -13.23 -13.41 8.92
C THR A 313 -12.85 -14.75 8.28
N SER A 314 -12.12 -15.59 9.02
CA SER A 314 -11.73 -16.94 8.58
C SER A 314 -12.90 -17.89 8.30
N ALA A 315 -14.14 -17.52 8.64
CA ALA A 315 -15.35 -18.31 8.40
C ALA A 315 -16.15 -17.85 7.15
N GLY A 316 -15.61 -16.95 6.32
CA GLY A 316 -16.37 -16.27 5.27
C GLY A 316 -17.10 -15.05 5.83
N VAL A 317 -17.39 -14.07 4.96
CA VAL A 317 -17.88 -12.74 5.34
C VAL A 317 -19.40 -12.67 5.38
N ASN A 318 -19.94 -12.10 6.47
CA ASN A 318 -21.29 -11.53 6.48
C ASN A 318 -21.19 -10.05 6.08
N SER A 319 -21.78 -9.66 4.95
CA SER A 319 -21.96 -8.24 4.60
C SER A 319 -22.98 -7.60 5.55
N VAL A 320 -22.66 -6.45 6.16
CA VAL A 320 -23.67 -5.60 6.81
C VAL A 320 -24.13 -4.59 5.75
N LYS A 321 -25.42 -4.63 5.38
CA LYS A 321 -25.99 -3.69 4.40
C LYS A 321 -26.32 -2.35 5.07
N ASP A 322 -25.31 -1.57 5.43
CA ASP A 322 -25.50 -0.19 5.94
C ASP A 322 -25.00 0.87 4.95
N GLY A 323 -25.23 0.64 3.65
CA GLY A 323 -24.99 1.62 2.58
C GLY A 323 -26.31 2.17 2.00
N PRO A 324 -26.36 3.43 1.54
CA PRO A 324 -27.53 3.94 0.84
C PRO A 324 -27.82 3.07 -0.38
N LYS A 325 -29.03 2.51 -0.45
CA LYS A 325 -29.53 1.85 -1.66
C LYS A 325 -29.61 2.91 -2.76
N LYS A 326 -28.97 2.64 -3.90
CA LYS A 326 -29.13 3.44 -5.13
C LYS A 326 -30.61 3.60 -5.48
#